data_AF-A0A396S1L6-F1
#
_entry.id   AF-A0A396S1L6-F1
#
_cell.length_a   1.000
_cell.length_b   1.000
_cell.length_c   1.000
_cell.angle_alpha   90.00
_cell.angle_beta   90.00
_cell.angle_gamma   90.00
#
_symmetry.space_group_name_H-M   'P 1'
#
loop_
_entity.id
_entity.type
_entity.pdbx_description
1 polymer ?
#
loop_
_entity_poly.entity_id
_entity_poly.type
_entity_poly.pdbx_seq_one_letter_code
_entity_poly.pdbx_strand_id
1 'polypeptide(L)'
;MCDGANRLSRQLPFDVLFADKRAMSSGLQLADLVARPIGLSVLKPEQTNKAFTVLKKKFNCDGGRDCVGSGYEGMGLKIYPPVESEKPR
;
A
#
# COMPACT_ATOMS: atom_id res chain seq x y z
N MET A 1 13.33 -0.55 -6.89
CA MET A 1 12.03 -0.17 -7.51
C MET A 1 12.22 0.12 -9.00
N CYS A 2 12.94 1.20 -9.39
CA CYS A 2 13.18 1.54 -10.81
C CYS A 2 14.47 0.92 -11.39
N ASP A 3 15.41 0.54 -10.53
CA ASP A 3 16.78 0.07 -10.78
C ASP A 3 16.91 -1.40 -11.22
N GLY A 4 15.83 -2.06 -11.64
CA GLY A 4 15.85 -3.47 -12.02
C GLY A 4 15.61 -4.45 -10.88
N ALA A 5 15.79 -4.04 -9.62
CA ALA A 5 15.33 -4.78 -8.44
C ALA A 5 13.81 -4.63 -8.24
N ASN A 6 13.03 -5.17 -9.19
CA ASN A 6 11.57 -5.23 -9.15
C ASN A 6 11.07 -6.58 -9.69
N ARG A 7 9.77 -6.84 -9.59
CA ARG A 7 9.15 -8.11 -10.02
C ARG A 7 9.40 -8.47 -11.49
N LEU A 8 9.62 -7.47 -12.35
CA LEU A 8 9.87 -7.69 -13.77
C LEU A 8 11.36 -7.91 -14.09
N SER A 9 12.25 -7.76 -13.11
CA SER A 9 13.71 -7.85 -13.27
C SER A 9 14.25 -6.95 -14.39
N ARG A 10 13.65 -5.77 -14.58
CA ARG A 10 13.98 -4.83 -15.65
C ARG A 10 14.05 -3.41 -15.12
N GLN A 11 14.97 -2.62 -15.68
CA GLN A 11 14.99 -1.19 -15.42
C GLN A 11 13.70 -0.55 -15.95
N LEU A 12 12.98 0.15 -15.08
CA LEU A 12 11.77 0.87 -15.49
C LEU A 12 12.17 2.23 -16.05
N PRO A 13 11.44 2.77 -17.04
CA PRO A 13 11.74 4.08 -17.65
C PRO A 13 11.24 5.23 -16.75
N PHE A 14 11.62 5.21 -15.48
CA PHE A 14 11.25 6.22 -14.49
C PHE A 14 12.49 6.71 -13.74
N ASP A 15 12.63 8.02 -13.65
CA ASP A 15 13.70 8.68 -12.89
C ASP A 15 13.22 9.07 -11.49
N VAL A 16 14.07 8.88 -10.48
CA VAL A 16 13.80 9.35 -9.13
C VAL A 16 14.20 10.82 -9.05
N LEU A 17 13.21 11.69 -8.85
CA LEU A 17 13.42 13.13 -8.73
C LEU A 17 13.19 13.58 -7.29
N PHE A 18 14.09 14.40 -6.77
CA PHE A 18 13.91 15.06 -5.48
C PHE A 18 13.41 16.49 -5.72
N ALA A 19 12.29 16.83 -5.08
CA ALA A 19 11.72 18.17 -5.14
C ALA A 19 11.84 18.86 -3.78
N ASP A 20 11.96 20.19 -3.79
CA ASP A 20 11.92 21.00 -2.58
C ASP A 20 10.58 20.79 -1.85
N LYS A 21 10.57 20.86 -0.52
CA LYS A 21 9.34 20.70 0.30
C LYS A 21 8.25 21.72 -0.05
N ARG A 22 8.62 22.87 -0.61
CA ARG A 22 7.70 23.92 -1.10
C ARG A 22 6.99 23.53 -2.40
N ALA A 23 7.46 22.51 -3.11
CA ALA A 23 6.74 21.92 -4.23
C ALA A 23 5.47 21.28 -3.69
N MET A 24 4.38 22.05 -3.67
CA MET A 24 3.06 21.64 -3.18
C MET A 24 2.48 20.58 -4.14
N SER A 25 2.98 19.35 -4.03
CA SER A 25 2.55 18.24 -4.87
C SER A 25 1.19 17.76 -4.41
N SER A 26 0.16 18.01 -5.22
CA SER A 26 -1.19 17.46 -5.02
C SER A 26 -1.18 15.93 -4.95
N GLY A 27 -0.24 15.29 -5.66
CA GLY A 27 -0.04 13.84 -5.61
C GLY A 27 0.38 13.34 -4.22
N LEU A 28 1.21 14.11 -3.50
CA LEU A 28 1.60 13.76 -2.13
C LEU A 28 0.40 13.85 -1.17
N GLN A 29 -0.41 14.91 -1.30
CA GLN A 29 -1.63 15.08 -0.50
C GLN A 29 -2.62 13.93 -0.73
N LEU A 30 -2.78 13.50 -1.98
CA LEU A 30 -3.61 12.35 -2.31
C LEU A 30 -3.05 11.06 -1.71
N ALA A 31 -1.72 10.87 -1.75
CA ALA A 31 -1.07 9.72 -1.13
C ALA A 31 -1.35 9.67 0.39
N ASP A 32 -1.27 10.81 1.07
CA ASP A 32 -1.56 10.90 2.51
C ASP A 32 -3.02 10.57 2.83
N LEU A 33 -3.96 11.05 2.00
CA LEU A 33 -5.40 10.74 2.13
C LEU A 33 -5.68 9.24 1.98
N VAL A 34 -4.94 8.54 1.12
CA VAL A 34 -5.06 7.09 0.91
C VAL A 34 -4.36 6.30 2.02
N ALA A 35 -3.19 6.74 2.47
CA ALA A 35 -2.38 6.02 3.46
C ALA A 35 -3.04 5.95 4.83
N ARG A 36 -3.63 7.06 5.30
CA ARG A 36 -4.24 7.15 6.63
C ARG A 36 -5.32 6.09 6.91
N PRO A 37 -6.37 5.91 6.08
CA PRO A 37 -7.38 4.88 6.33
C PRO A 37 -6.82 3.46 6.25
N ILE A 38 -5.78 3.20 5.45
CA ILE A 38 -5.10 1.90 5.43
C ILE A 38 -4.40 1.66 6.76
N GLY A 39 -3.62 2.63 7.25
CA GLY A 39 -2.97 2.54 8.56
C GLY A 39 -3.95 2.35 9.71
N LEU A 40 -5.07 3.07 9.72
CA LEU A 40 -6.12 2.92 10.74
C LEU A 40 -6.74 1.52 10.75
N SER A 41 -6.92 0.88 9.58
CA SER A 41 -7.47 -0.48 9.51
C SER A 41 -6.58 -1.52 10.18
N VAL A 42 -5.27 -1.27 10.25
CA VAL A 42 -4.28 -2.15 10.88
C VAL A 42 -4.08 -1.80 12.35
N LEU A 43 -3.97 -0.51 12.67
CA LEU A 43 -3.64 -0.03 14.03
C LEU A 43 -4.86 0.02 14.96
N LYS A 44 -6.08 0.11 14.41
CA LYS A 44 -7.34 0.23 15.17
C LYS A 44 -8.47 -0.57 14.49
N PRO A 45 -8.37 -1.90 14.39
CA PRO A 45 -9.29 -2.71 13.59
C PRO A 45 -10.76 -2.66 14.06
N GLU A 46 -11.01 -2.35 15.33
CA GLU A 46 -12.34 -2.23 15.95
C GLU A 46 -13.03 -0.91 15.56
N GLN A 47 -12.26 0.09 15.12
CA GLN A 47 -12.81 1.36 14.70
C GLN A 47 -13.42 1.24 13.30
N THR A 48 -14.69 1.64 13.15
CA THR A 48 -15.35 1.64 11.83
C THR A 48 -14.58 2.51 10.84
N ASN A 49 -14.27 1.96 9.66
CA ASN A 49 -13.45 2.62 8.66
C ASN A 49 -14.01 2.43 7.24
N LYS A 50 -14.99 3.26 6.88
CA LYS A 50 -15.64 3.22 5.55
C LYS A 50 -14.67 3.52 4.41
N ALA A 51 -13.70 4.40 4.64
CA ALA A 51 -12.70 4.76 3.63
C ALA A 51 -11.84 3.55 3.25
N PHE A 52 -11.43 2.73 4.23
CA PHE A 52 -10.72 1.49 3.96
C PHE A 52 -11.55 0.52 3.12
N THR A 53 -12.85 0.35 3.41
CA THR A 53 -13.74 -0.51 2.61
C THR A 53 -13.77 -0.12 1.14
N VAL A 54 -13.73 1.18 0.82
CA VAL A 54 -13.65 1.67 -0.56
C VAL A 54 -12.28 1.39 -1.17
N LEU A 55 -11.20 1.69 -0.43
CA LEU A 55 -9.83 1.52 -0.90
C LEU A 55 -9.43 0.05 -1.10
N LYS A 56 -9.98 -0.86 -0.30
CA LYS A 56 -9.74 -2.30 -0.39
C LYS A 56 -9.99 -2.86 -1.79
N LYS A 57 -10.95 -2.31 -2.54
CA LYS A 57 -11.23 -2.68 -3.93
C LYS A 57 -10.22 -2.13 -4.96
N LYS A 58 -9.29 -1.29 -4.54
CA LYS A 58 -8.24 -0.68 -5.37
C LYS A 58 -6.88 -1.34 -5.18
N PHE A 59 -6.77 -2.30 -4.27
CA PHE A 59 -5.52 -3.01 -4.02
C PHE A 59 -5.21 -3.98 -5.14
N ASN A 60 -3.92 -4.32 -5.25
CA ASN A 60 -3.50 -5.45 -6.06
C ASN A 60 -3.95 -6.74 -5.36
N CYS A 61 -4.89 -7.44 -5.98
CA CYS A 61 -5.55 -8.62 -5.43
C CYS A 61 -5.15 -9.86 -6.23
N ASP A 62 -5.05 -11.00 -5.56
CA ASP A 62 -4.97 -12.28 -6.26
C ASP A 62 -6.24 -12.50 -7.10
N GLY A 63 -6.09 -13.08 -8.30
CA GLY A 63 -7.17 -13.13 -9.29
C GLY A 63 -7.48 -11.82 -10.02
N GLY A 64 -6.71 -10.74 -9.76
CA GLY A 64 -6.78 -9.50 -10.53
C GLY A 64 -8.03 -8.66 -10.27
N ARG A 65 -8.60 -8.07 -11.33
CA ARG A 65 -9.72 -7.11 -11.20
C ARG A 65 -11.06 -7.76 -10.85
N ASP A 66 -11.23 -9.05 -11.12
CA ASP A 66 -12.46 -9.78 -10.83
C ASP A 66 -12.58 -10.14 -9.34
N CYS A 67 -11.47 -10.15 -8.62
CA CYS A 67 -11.37 -10.50 -7.20
C CYS A 67 -10.99 -9.30 -6.31
N VAL A 68 -11.36 -8.09 -6.72
CA VAL A 68 -11.02 -6.86 -5.99
C VAL A 68 -11.56 -6.86 -4.56
N GLY A 69 -10.66 -6.61 -3.61
CA GLY A 69 -10.98 -6.59 -2.19
C GLY A 69 -10.96 -7.96 -1.52
N SER A 70 -10.39 -8.99 -2.14
CA SER A 70 -10.05 -10.27 -1.52
C SER A 70 -8.63 -10.67 -1.89
N GLY A 71 -7.92 -11.42 -1.04
CA GLY A 71 -6.58 -11.93 -1.37
C GLY A 71 -5.56 -10.82 -1.66
N TYR A 72 -5.69 -9.67 -1.00
CA TYR A 72 -4.74 -8.55 -1.15
C TYR A 72 -3.66 -8.59 -0.07
N GLU A 73 -3.87 -9.32 1.02
CA GLU A 73 -2.91 -9.49 2.11
C GLU A 73 -1.62 -10.16 1.59
N GLY A 74 -0.47 -9.59 1.96
CA GLY A 74 0.85 -10.06 1.50
C GLY A 74 1.19 -9.72 0.04
N MET A 75 0.22 -9.24 -0.75
CA MET A 75 0.42 -8.84 -2.14
C MET A 75 0.23 -7.34 -2.34
N GLY A 76 -1.01 -6.85 -2.21
CA GLY A 76 -1.41 -5.44 -2.32
C GLY A 76 -1.32 -4.67 -1.01
N LEU A 77 -1.44 -5.35 0.13
CA LEU A 77 -1.18 -4.82 1.47
C LEU A 77 -0.08 -5.65 2.12
N LYS A 78 1.08 -5.02 2.37
CA LYS A 78 2.20 -5.64 3.08
C LYS A 78 2.46 -4.87 4.36
N ILE A 79 2.52 -5.58 5.48
CA ILE A 79 2.74 -5.02 6.81
C ILE A 79 4.15 -5.42 7.26
N TYR A 80 4.92 -4.44 7.72
CA TYR A 80 6.28 -4.62 8.22
C TYR A 80 6.47 -3.90 9.57
N PRO A 81 7.18 -4.49 10.54
CA PRO A 81 7.67 -5.88 10.53
C PRO A 81 6.50 -6.88 10.42
N PRO A 82 6.75 -8.12 9.94
CA PRO A 82 5.72 -9.15 10.00
C PRO A 82 5.26 -9.26 11.45
N VAL A 83 3.94 -9.26 11.66
CA VAL A 83 3.37 -9.47 12.99
C VAL A 83 3.87 -10.82 13.44
N GLU A 84 4.74 -10.84 14.47
CA GLU A 84 5.34 -12.08 14.96
C GLU A 84 4.21 -13.08 15.23
N SER A 85 4.29 -14.28 14.65
CA SER A 85 3.51 -15.38 15.17
C SER A 85 3.95 -15.53 16.63
N GLU A 86 3.07 -15.23 17.58
CA GLU A 86 3.23 -15.57 18.98
C GLU A 86 3.47 -17.09 19.08
N LYS A 87 4.73 -17.49 18.97
CA LYS A 87 5.21 -18.80 19.37
C LYS A 87 6.34 -18.51 20.34
N PRO A 88 6.12 -18.73 21.65
CA PRO A 88 7.20 -18.57 22.61
C PRO A 88 8.30 -19.58 22.25
N ARG A 89 9.53 -19.09 22.15
CA ARG A 89 10.73 -19.93 22.23
C ARG A 89 10.96 -20.34 23.67
#